data_AF-A0A7J2YC34-F1
#
_entry.id   AF-A0A7J2YC34-F1
#
_cell.length_a   1.000
_cell.length_b   1.000
_cell.length_c   1.000
_cell.angle_alpha   90.00
_cell.angle_beta   90.00
_cell.angle_gamma   90.00
#
_symmetry.space_group_name_H-M   'P 1'
#
loop_
_entity.id
_entity.type
_entity.pdbx_description
1 polymer ?
#
loop_
_entity_poly.entity_id
_entity_poly.type
_entity_poly.pdbx_seq_one_letter_code
_entity_poly.pdbx_strand_id
1 'polypeptide(L)' 'MSLETSISIAKSGTNSLRATVPEGVVAYLGLQAGDKLEWRMEIDKGQKVVVVTKASSNNKTMRITSKYVKKKVKP' A
#
# COMPACT_ATOMS: atom_id res chain seq x y z
N MET A 1 -4.75 19.07 -6.95
CA MET A 1 -5.33 18.34 -8.11
C MET A 1 -5.70 16.95 -7.62
N SER A 2 -6.93 16.49 -7.86
CA SER A 2 -7.34 15.10 -7.65
C SER A 2 -7.29 14.36 -8.99
N LEU A 3 -6.98 13.07 -8.95
CA LEU A 3 -7.05 12.17 -10.11
C LEU A 3 -8.16 11.16 -9.82
N GLU A 4 -9.08 10.98 -10.76
CA GLU A 4 -10.25 10.12 -10.60
C GLU A 4 -10.22 8.99 -11.64
N THR A 5 -10.68 7.81 -11.23
CA THR A 5 -10.80 6.62 -12.09
C THR A 5 -12.02 5.82 -11.68
N SER A 6 -12.64 5.11 -12.63
CA SER A 6 -13.74 4.18 -12.34
C SER A 6 -13.23 2.77 -12.07
N ILE A 7 -13.97 2.03 -11.23
CA ILE A 7 -13.69 0.63 -10.90
C ILE A 7 -14.54 -0.32 -11.75
N SER A 8 -14.04 -1.52 -12.02
CA SER A 8 -14.75 -2.59 -12.73
C SER A 8 -14.52 -3.95 -12.08
N ILE A 9 -15.35 -4.95 -12.41
CA ILE A 9 -15.20 -6.32 -11.92
C ILE A 9 -13.83 -6.88 -12.38
N ALA A 10 -13.03 -7.35 -11.43
CA ALA A 10 -11.69 -7.89 -11.72
C ALA A 10 -11.75 -9.28 -12.35
N LYS A 11 -12.66 -10.13 -11.86
CA LYS A 11 -12.91 -11.49 -12.36
C LYS A 11 -14.37 -11.87 -12.13
N SER A 12 -15.02 -12.42 -13.16
CA SER A 12 -16.40 -12.91 -13.07
C SER A 12 -16.59 -13.90 -11.91
N GLY A 13 -17.72 -13.76 -11.20
CA GLY A 13 -18.03 -14.58 -10.02
C GLY A 13 -17.29 -14.18 -8.74
N THR A 14 -16.59 -13.03 -8.73
CA THR A 14 -15.95 -12.50 -7.51
C THR A 14 -16.42 -11.08 -7.22
N ASN A 15 -16.33 -10.67 -5.96
CA ASN A 15 -16.55 -9.28 -5.54
C ASN A 15 -15.28 -8.42 -5.65
N SER A 16 -14.21 -8.96 -6.24
CA SER A 16 -12.97 -8.22 -6.43
C SER A 16 -13.14 -7.21 -7.56
N LEU A 17 -12.71 -5.98 -7.31
CA LEU A 17 -12.75 -4.88 -8.27
C LEU A 17 -11.33 -4.47 -8.64
N ARG A 18 -11.16 -3.97 -9.86
CA ARG A 18 -9.92 -3.39 -10.37
C ARG A 18 -10.15 -1.95 -10.80
N ALA A 19 -9.12 -1.14 -10.64
CA ALA A 19 -9.06 0.23 -11.13
C ALA A 19 -7.75 0.43 -11.89
N THR A 20 -7.75 1.37 -12.84
CA THR A 20 -6.51 1.84 -13.44
C THR A 20 -5.80 2.74 -12.44
N VAL A 21 -4.49 2.55 -12.25
CA VAL A 21 -3.67 3.53 -11.51
C VAL A 21 -3.31 4.67 -12.47
N PRO A 22 -3.70 5.93 -12.20
CA PRO A 22 -3.37 7.06 -13.07
C PRO A 22 -1.86 7.23 -13.28
N GLU A 23 -1.46 7.68 -14.47
CA GLU A 23 -0.05 7.85 -14.83
C GLU A 23 0.72 8.73 -13.84
N GLY A 24 0.12 9.82 -13.36
CA GLY A 24 0.73 10.68 -12.34
C GLY A 24 1.03 9.95 -11.02
N VAL A 25 0.17 9.00 -10.62
CA VAL A 25 0.39 8.17 -9.42
C VAL A 25 1.48 7.13 -9.69
N VAL A 26 1.50 6.53 -10.89
CA VAL A 26 2.56 5.60 -11.32
C VAL A 26 3.93 6.28 -11.26
N ALA A 27 4.05 7.47 -11.84
CA ALA A 27 5.30 8.24 -11.83
C ALA A 27 5.70 8.66 -10.41
N TYR A 28 4.75 9.16 -9.62
CA TYR A 28 5.02 9.64 -8.26
C TYR A 28 5.50 8.51 -7.32
N LEU A 29 4.90 7.32 -7.40
CA LEU A 29 5.27 6.18 -6.56
C LEU A 29 6.37 5.30 -7.17
N GLY A 30 6.83 5.60 -8.40
CA GLY A 30 7.81 4.79 -9.12
C GLY A 30 7.34 3.35 -9.33
N LEU A 31 6.06 3.18 -9.69
CA LEU A 31 5.45 1.86 -9.89
C LEU A 31 5.82 1.29 -11.26
N GLN A 32 6.00 -0.02 -11.32
CA GLN A 32 6.22 -0.79 -12.52
C GLN A 32 5.31 -2.03 -12.54
N ALA A 33 5.07 -2.58 -13.73
CA ALA A 33 4.33 -3.83 -13.86
C ALA A 33 5.02 -4.95 -13.05
N GLY A 34 4.27 -5.64 -12.21
CA GLY A 34 4.78 -6.68 -11.32
C GLY A 34 5.17 -6.20 -9.91
N ASP A 35 5.19 -4.89 -9.65
CA ASP A 35 5.33 -4.38 -8.29
C ASP A 35 4.18 -4.86 -7.40
N LYS A 36 4.50 -5.16 -6.15
CA LYS A 36 3.49 -5.48 -5.13
C LYS A 36 3.06 -4.21 -4.42
N LEU A 37 1.77 -4.16 -4.07
CA LEU A 37 1.17 -3.05 -3.32
C LEU A 37 0.71 -3.55 -1.96
N GLU A 38 0.97 -2.77 -0.91
CA GLU A 38 0.42 -2.98 0.42
C GLU A 38 -0.76 -2.03 0.63
N TRP A 39 -1.86 -2.57 1.16
CA TRP A 39 -3.11 -1.86 1.38
C TRP A 39 -3.41 -1.81 2.87
N ARG A 40 -3.73 -0.62 3.38
CA ARG A 40 -4.13 -0.42 4.77
C ARG A 40 -5.43 0.36 4.84
N MET A 41 -6.33 -0.07 5.71
CA MET A 41 -7.60 0.60 5.97
C MET A 41 -7.43 1.49 7.20
N GLU A 42 -7.77 2.76 7.05
CA GLU A 42 -7.63 3.75 8.11
C GLU A 42 -8.91 4.60 8.20
N ILE A 43 -9.09 5.27 9.33
CA ILE A 43 -10.12 6.31 9.49
C ILE A 43 -9.37 7.63 9.69
N ASP A 44 -9.40 8.49 8.68
CA ASP A 44 -8.81 9.84 8.76
C ASP A 44 -9.94 10.87 8.79
N LYS A 45 -9.96 11.72 9.82
CA LYS A 45 -10.97 12.79 10.01
C LYS A 45 -12.42 12.32 9.84
N GLY A 46 -12.73 11.11 10.34
CA GLY A 46 -14.07 10.51 10.26
C GLY A 46 -14.42 9.89 8.91
N GLN A 47 -13.51 9.92 7.93
CA GLN A 47 -13.69 9.29 6.63
C GLN A 47 -12.94 7.97 6.58
N LYS A 48 -13.55 6.95 5.97
CA LYS A 48 -12.89 5.68 5.68
C LYS A 48 -11.93 5.91 4.51
N VAL A 49 -10.64 5.75 4.75
CA VAL A 49 -9.61 5.90 3.74
C VAL A 49 -8.82 4.61 3.58
N VAL A 50 -8.32 4.38 2.37
CA VAL A 50 -7.44 3.24 2.08
C VAL A 50 -6.11 3.80 1.60
N VAL A 51 -5.06 3.50 2.34
CA VAL A 51 -3.69 3.91 2.01
C VAL A 51 -3.03 2.77 1.24
N VAL A 52 -2.62 3.08 0.01
CA VAL A 52 -1.92 2.13 -0.87
C VAL A 52 -0.46 2.57 -0.97
N THR A 53 0.46 1.65 -0.70
CA THR A 53 1.90 1.91 -0.77
C THR A 53 2.60 0.85 -1.60
N LYS A 54 3.73 1.20 -2.23
CA LYS A 54 4.61 0.22 -2.87
C LYS A 54 5.17 -0.68 -1.77
N ALA A 55 4.89 -1.98 -1.86
CA ALA A 55 5.38 -2.93 -0.88
C ALA A 55 6.90 -3.03 -1.01
N SER A 56 7.63 -2.59 0.03
CA SER A 56 9.06 -2.83 0.09
C SER A 56 9.30 -4.32 0.32
N SER A 57 10.21 -4.92 -0.44
CA SER A 57 10.63 -6.33 -0.27
C SER A 57 11.25 -6.61 1.13
N ASN A 58 11.39 -5.58 1.97
CA ASN A 58 12.23 -5.60 3.15
C ASN A 58 11.48 -5.80 4.49
N ASN A 59 10.48 -6.68 4.53
CA ASN A 59 9.74 -6.97 5.76
C ASN A 59 10.55 -7.79 6.81
N LYS A 60 11.75 -8.27 6.45
CA LYS A 60 12.68 -8.94 7.36
C LYS A 60 13.54 -7.94 8.14
N THR A 61 13.89 -6.80 7.54
CA THR A 61 14.92 -5.89 8.06
C THR A 61 14.40 -5.01 9.20
N MET A 62 13.13 -4.56 9.16
CA MET A 62 12.53 -3.78 10.26
C MET A 62 12.23 -4.60 11.52
N ARG A 63 11.90 -5.89 11.39
CA ARG A 63 11.72 -6.79 12.55
C ARG A 63 13.03 -7.06 13.27
N ILE A 64 14.14 -7.13 12.54
CA ILE A 64 15.47 -7.32 13.11
C ILE A 64 15.90 -6.06 13.85
N THR A 65 15.81 -4.87 13.23
CA THR A 65 16.22 -3.61 13.87
C THR A 65 15.43 -3.30 15.13
N SER A 66 14.10 -3.49 15.13
CA SER A 66 13.26 -3.31 16.32
C SER A 66 13.58 -4.31 17.46
N LYS A 67 13.97 -5.55 17.14
CA LYS A 67 14.43 -6.54 18.13
C LYS A 67 15.77 -6.15 18.76
N TYR A 68 16.71 -5.59 17.98
CA TYR A 68 18.00 -5.11 18.50
C TYR A 68 17.87 -3.85 19.35
N VAL A 69 17.01 -2.91 18.97
CA VAL A 69 16.74 -1.70 19.76
C VAL A 69 16.14 -2.06 21.12
N LYS A 70 15.18 -3.00 21.19
CA LYS A 70 14.60 -3.46 22.47
C LYS A 70 15.61 -4.18 23.39
N LYS A 71 16.62 -4.86 22.83
CA LYS A 71 17.64 -5.57 23.63
C LYS A 71 18.66 -4.63 24.29
N LYS A 72 18.93 -3.47 23.69
CA LYS A 72 19.89 -2.46 24.23
C LYS A 72 19.32 -1.56 25.34
N VAL A 73 18.00 -1.55 25.54
CA VAL A 73 17.30 -0.67 26.51
C VAL A 73 16.93 -1.42 27.80
N LYS A 74 17.33 -2.69 27.95
CA LYS A 74 17.16 -3.39 29.21
C LYS A 74 18.37 -3.06 30.11
N PRO A 75 18.17 -2.41 31.29
CA PRO A 75 19.25 -2.16 32.25
C PRO A 75 19.82 -3.48 32.81
#